data_AF-A0A432QCN8-F1
#
_entry.id   AF-A0A432QCN8-F1
#
_cell.length_a   1.000
_cell.length_b   1.000
_cell.length_c   1.000
_cell.angle_alpha   90.00
_cell.angle_beta   90.00
_cell.angle_gamma   90.00
#
_symmetry.space_group_name_H-M   'P 1'
#
loop_
_entity.id
_entity.type
_entity.pdbx_description
1 polymer ?
#
loop_
_entity_poly.entity_id
_entity_poly.type
_entity_poly.pdbx_seq_one_letter_code
_entity_poly.pdbx_strand_id
1 'polypeptide(L)'
;MPVFNRNTLQTLLREIENGTTTPVYLLFGDRFLCRQAADKLTRILTAEGGTVHSIDGDSEDIHATLSKLRSFSLLPGRQIFQVNSTRLFHSKKVAKSLWNKALKAMEDDKPDKSAGSLRAMMEAGGLDCSDPDNAPGSLSAAQWQKRFGFARPAGKLEWTNTLLRSVPPKTTSPPSPAAGDPAEELITVLEAGIPQKNFLVLLAEDVDKRKKIFKFFKDRHRVVDL
;
A
#
# COMPACT_ATOMS: atom_id res chain seq x y z
N MET A 1 -6.19 18.35 7.80
CA MET A 1 -5.01 19.03 7.18
C MET A 1 -5.30 19.33 5.70
N PRO A 2 -4.58 20.27 5.04
CA PRO A 2 -4.77 20.52 3.61
C PRO A 2 -4.41 19.28 2.79
N VAL A 3 -5.26 18.94 1.81
CA VAL A 3 -4.92 17.98 0.76
C VAL A 3 -4.19 18.77 -0.32
N PHE A 4 -2.94 18.40 -0.56
CA PHE A 4 -2.12 18.98 -1.62
C PHE A 4 -2.41 18.28 -2.94
N ASN A 5 -2.20 18.99 -4.03
CA ASN A 5 -2.27 18.43 -5.37
C ASN A 5 -1.02 18.83 -6.15
N ARG A 6 -0.94 18.41 -7.41
CA ARG A 6 0.18 18.75 -8.29
C ARG A 6 0.56 20.25 -8.30
N ASN A 7 -0.41 21.15 -8.21
CA ASN A 7 -0.17 22.60 -8.24
C ASN A 7 0.34 23.15 -6.89
N THR A 8 -0.01 22.50 -5.78
CA THR A 8 0.37 22.93 -4.42
C THR A 8 1.52 22.12 -3.82
N LEU A 9 2.01 21.09 -4.54
CA LEU A 9 3.16 20.28 -4.12
C LEU A 9 4.41 21.13 -3.85
N GLN A 10 4.69 22.14 -4.68
CA GLN A 10 5.86 23.00 -4.47
C GLN A 10 5.74 23.82 -3.17
N THR A 11 4.54 24.27 -2.83
CA THR A 11 4.27 24.95 -1.56
C THR A 11 4.54 24.01 -0.39
N LEU A 12 4.04 22.76 -0.47
CA LEU A 12 4.29 21.73 0.53
C LEU A 12 5.80 21.50 0.75
N LEU A 13 6.57 21.33 -0.32
CA LEU A 13 8.01 21.08 -0.22
C LEU A 13 8.74 22.25 0.46
N ARG A 14 8.39 23.50 0.13
CA ARG A 14 8.95 24.70 0.79
C ARG A 14 8.60 24.78 2.27
N GLU A 15 7.38 24.40 2.65
CA GLU A 15 7.00 24.35 4.07
C GLU A 15 7.87 23.36 4.86
N ILE A 16 8.21 22.22 4.25
CA ILE A 16 9.08 21.19 4.85
C ILE A 16 10.52 21.69 4.95
N GLU A 17 11.03 22.36 3.92
CA GLU A 17 12.34 23.02 3.94
C GLU A 17 12.44 24.05 5.07
N ASN A 18 11.35 24.77 5.35
CA ASN A 18 11.25 25.72 6.45
C ASN A 18 10.97 25.07 7.83
N GLY A 19 11.08 23.74 7.93
CA GLY A 19 10.94 22.99 9.18
C GLY A 19 9.52 22.57 9.56
N THR A 20 8.51 22.94 8.76
CA THR A 20 7.12 22.52 9.00
C THR A 20 6.90 21.11 8.47
N THR A 21 7.18 20.12 9.31
CA THR A 21 7.12 18.69 8.96
C THR A 21 6.01 17.97 9.71
N THR A 22 5.48 16.91 9.11
CA THR A 22 4.62 15.92 9.78
C THR A 22 5.28 14.55 9.76
N PRO A 23 5.06 13.70 10.77
CA PRO A 23 5.65 12.35 10.82
C PRO A 23 5.15 11.43 9.70
N VAL A 24 4.03 11.75 9.05
CA VAL A 24 3.38 10.86 8.07
C VAL A 24 2.98 11.64 6.82
N TYR A 25 3.23 11.05 5.65
CA TYR A 25 2.82 11.54 4.33
C TYR A 25 2.16 10.42 3.52
N LEU A 26 1.05 10.74 2.87
CA LEU A 26 0.40 9.88 1.88
C LEU A 26 0.42 10.56 0.51
N LEU A 27 1.05 9.92 -0.47
CA LEU A 27 1.05 10.35 -1.86
C LEU A 27 0.25 9.31 -2.65
N PHE A 28 -0.76 9.76 -3.39
CA PHE A 28 -1.52 8.85 -4.23
C PHE A 28 -1.87 9.44 -5.59
N GLY A 29 -2.08 8.55 -6.58
CA GLY A 29 -2.43 8.88 -7.95
C GLY A 29 -1.45 8.26 -8.95
N ASP A 30 -0.98 9.04 -9.93
CA ASP A 30 -0.06 8.52 -10.95
C ASP A 30 1.25 8.03 -10.33
N ARG A 31 1.65 6.80 -10.69
CA ARG A 31 2.82 6.13 -10.10
C ARG A 31 4.12 6.88 -10.33
N PHE A 32 4.30 7.47 -11.51
CA PHE A 32 5.52 8.20 -11.84
C PHE A 32 5.57 9.52 -11.07
N LEU A 33 4.46 10.25 -11.00
CA LEU A 33 4.37 11.50 -10.23
C LEU A 33 4.54 11.27 -8.74
N CYS A 34 3.89 10.24 -8.17
CA CYS A 34 4.05 9.88 -6.76
C CYS A 34 5.50 9.56 -6.41
N ARG A 35 6.19 8.79 -7.26
CA ARG A 35 7.61 8.47 -7.06
C ARG A 35 8.48 9.72 -7.11
N GLN A 36 8.28 10.58 -8.11
CA GLN A 36 9.06 11.82 -8.23
C GLN A 36 8.84 12.75 -7.02
N ALA A 37 7.60 12.86 -6.53
CA ALA A 37 7.28 13.66 -5.37
C ALA A 37 7.84 13.04 -4.08
N ALA A 38 7.80 11.72 -3.93
CA ALA A 38 8.41 11.01 -2.81
C ALA A 38 9.94 11.21 -2.78
N ASP A 39 10.62 11.08 -3.92
CA ASP A 39 12.07 11.28 -4.01
C ASP A 39 12.49 12.70 -3.60
N LYS A 40 11.71 13.72 -4.00
CA LYS A 40 11.93 15.12 -3.57
C LYS A 40 11.69 15.28 -2.07
N LEU A 41 10.57 14.75 -1.58
CA LEU A 41 10.17 14.81 -0.18
C LEU A 41 11.22 14.16 0.74
N THR A 42 11.63 12.93 0.42
CA THR A 42 12.60 12.19 1.25
C THR A 42 13.96 12.86 1.23
N ARG A 43 14.40 13.39 0.09
CA ARG A 43 15.65 14.16 -0.01
C ARG A 43 15.67 15.40 0.89
N ILE A 44 14.57 16.17 0.92
CA ILE A 44 14.45 17.33 1.83
C ILE A 44 14.44 16.85 3.28
N LEU A 45 13.67 15.80 3.58
CA LEU A 45 13.59 15.28 4.94
C LEU A 45 14.95 14.75 5.44
N THR A 46 15.79 14.16 4.60
CA THR A 46 17.13 13.67 5.00
C THR A 46 18.26 14.68 4.75
N ALA A 47 17.97 15.94 4.44
CA ALA A 47 19.01 16.93 4.11
C ALA A 47 20.04 17.13 5.22
N GLU A 48 19.62 17.06 6.48
CA GLU A 48 20.47 17.16 7.69
C GLU A 48 21.01 15.79 8.15
N GLY A 49 20.86 14.76 7.33
CA GLY A 49 21.25 13.38 7.64
C GLY A 49 20.06 12.47 7.96
N GLY A 50 20.20 11.19 7.63
CA GLY A 50 19.17 10.18 7.80
C GLY A 50 19.25 9.07 6.76
N THR A 51 18.31 8.14 6.84
CA THR A 51 18.24 6.96 5.97
C THR A 51 16.83 6.76 5.45
N VAL A 52 16.71 6.46 4.15
CA VAL A 52 15.46 6.03 3.53
C VAL A 52 15.43 4.52 3.43
N HIS A 53 14.52 3.89 4.16
CA HIS A 53 14.21 2.47 4.10
C HIS A 53 13.10 2.27 3.06
N SER A 54 13.48 1.89 1.84
CA SER A 54 12.53 1.58 0.77
C SER A 54 11.92 0.21 0.99
N ILE A 55 10.60 0.15 1.08
CA ILE A 55 9.80 -1.05 1.33
C ILE A 55 8.90 -1.26 0.12
N ASP A 56 8.83 -2.49 -0.39
CA ASP A 56 7.90 -2.87 -1.44
C ASP A 56 6.58 -3.32 -0.80
N GLY A 57 5.53 -2.51 -0.93
CA GLY A 57 4.20 -2.77 -0.39
C GLY A 57 3.55 -4.03 -0.96
N ASP A 58 4.03 -4.56 -2.09
CA ASP A 58 3.56 -5.83 -2.63
C ASP A 58 4.10 -7.04 -1.84
N SER A 59 5.22 -6.89 -1.12
CA SER A 59 5.86 -7.96 -0.33
C SER A 59 6.06 -7.61 1.15
N GLU A 60 5.51 -6.48 1.57
CA GLU A 60 5.66 -5.92 2.90
C GLU A 60 5.05 -6.82 3.97
N ASP A 61 5.84 -7.10 5.03
CA ASP A 61 5.32 -7.45 6.33
C ASP A 61 5.05 -6.17 7.11
N ILE A 62 3.77 -5.80 7.19
CA ILE A 62 3.36 -4.55 7.84
C ILE A 62 3.68 -4.55 9.34
N HIS A 63 3.58 -5.68 10.03
CA HIS A 63 3.87 -5.75 11.46
C HIS A 63 5.36 -5.48 11.71
N ALA A 64 6.23 -5.98 10.84
CA ALA A 64 7.66 -5.66 10.87
C ALA A 64 7.90 -4.16 10.60
N THR A 65 7.23 -3.58 9.61
CA THR A 65 7.32 -2.13 9.33
C THR A 65 6.85 -1.30 10.52
N LEU A 66 5.69 -1.61 11.10
CA LEU A 66 5.13 -0.89 12.26
C LEU A 66 6.00 -1.05 13.51
N SER A 67 6.62 -2.21 13.71
CA SER A 67 7.56 -2.42 14.80
C SER A 67 8.81 -1.56 14.65
N LYS A 68 9.37 -1.46 13.44
CA LYS A 68 10.49 -0.54 13.16
C LYS A 68 10.08 0.92 13.31
N LEU A 69 8.89 1.29 12.82
CA LEU A 69 8.37 2.67 12.88
C LEU A 69 8.21 3.16 14.33
N ARG A 70 7.80 2.29 15.26
CA ARG A 70 7.66 2.61 16.69
C ARG A 70 8.99 2.61 17.44
N SER A 71 10.01 1.95 16.91
CA SER A 71 11.28 1.77 17.60
C SER A 71 12.14 3.03 17.51
N PHE A 72 12.79 3.41 18.62
CA PHE A 72 13.81 4.46 18.60
C PHE A 72 15.03 3.96 17.83
N SER A 73 15.39 4.69 16.78
CA SER A 73 16.59 4.39 16.02
C SER A 73 17.85 4.81 16.78
N LEU A 74 18.84 3.92 16.82
CA LEU A 74 20.20 4.23 17.27
C LEU A 74 21.01 4.97 16.20
N LEU A 75 20.55 4.94 14.93
CA LEU A 75 21.20 5.64 13.84
C LEU A 75 20.92 7.15 13.93
N PRO A 76 21.93 8.01 13.68
CA PRO A 76 21.74 9.45 13.64
C PRO A 76 20.84 9.86 12.47
N GLY A 77 20.25 11.05 12.56
CA GLY A 77 19.38 11.60 11.53
C GLY A 77 17.97 11.00 11.50
N ARG A 78 17.19 11.40 10.49
CA ARG A 78 15.80 10.96 10.32
C ARG A 78 15.74 9.58 9.66
N GLN A 79 14.84 8.72 10.15
CA GLN A 79 14.58 7.41 9.56
C GLN A 79 13.27 7.48 8.78
N ILE A 80 13.34 7.31 7.46
CA ILE A 80 12.17 7.39 6.59
C ILE A 80 11.81 5.99 6.13
N PHE A 81 10.63 5.51 6.51
CA PHE A 81 10.06 4.27 6.01
C PHE A 81 9.17 4.59 4.82
N GLN A 82 9.68 4.34 3.61
CA GLN A 82 8.96 4.59 2.36
C GLN A 82 8.35 3.29 1.85
N VAL A 83 7.03 3.17 1.96
CA VAL A 83 6.28 2.02 1.43
C VAL A 83 5.79 2.37 0.03
N ASN A 84 6.37 1.70 -0.97
CA ASN A 84 5.97 1.85 -2.35
C ASN A 84 4.77 0.95 -2.65
N SER A 85 3.74 1.46 -3.32
CA SER A 85 2.55 0.67 -3.69
C SER A 85 1.85 0.00 -2.49
N THR A 86 1.57 0.77 -1.44
CA THR A 86 0.90 0.25 -0.23
C THR A 86 -0.51 -0.29 -0.52
N ARG A 87 -0.84 -1.44 0.08
CA ARG A 87 -2.17 -2.07 -0.02
C ARG A 87 -3.19 -1.57 1.00
N LEU A 88 -2.78 -0.73 1.95
CA LEU A 88 -3.60 -0.25 3.08
C LEU A 88 -4.92 0.41 2.65
N PHE A 89 -4.92 1.07 1.49
CA PHE A 89 -6.06 1.80 0.97
C PHE A 89 -6.90 0.99 -0.03
N HIS A 90 -6.49 -0.24 -0.35
CA HIS A 90 -7.24 -1.12 -1.25
C HIS A 90 -8.61 -1.46 -0.65
N SER A 91 -9.61 -1.48 -1.51
CA SER A 91 -10.97 -1.91 -1.16
C SER A 91 -11.55 -2.73 -2.30
N LYS A 92 -12.79 -3.22 -2.14
CA LYS A 92 -13.55 -3.87 -3.21
C LYS A 92 -13.58 -3.07 -4.52
N LYS A 93 -13.47 -1.73 -4.48
CA LYS A 93 -13.39 -0.89 -5.70
C LYS A 93 -12.09 -1.09 -6.49
N VAL A 94 -10.99 -1.41 -5.80
CA VAL A 94 -9.68 -1.62 -6.41
C VAL A 94 -9.54 -3.03 -6.97
N ALA A 95 -10.38 -3.98 -6.54
CA ALA A 95 -10.37 -5.36 -7.03
C ALA A 95 -10.49 -5.46 -8.56
N LYS A 96 -11.34 -4.64 -9.19
CA LYS A 96 -11.45 -4.59 -10.66
C LYS A 96 -10.17 -4.08 -11.33
N SER A 97 -9.52 -3.08 -10.73
CA SER A 97 -8.24 -2.55 -11.22
C SER A 97 -7.12 -3.59 -11.09
N LEU A 98 -7.05 -4.28 -9.95
CA LEU A 98 -6.09 -5.35 -9.68
C LEU A 98 -6.28 -6.53 -10.62
N TRP A 99 -7.54 -6.90 -10.91
CA TRP A 99 -7.86 -7.90 -11.91
C TRP A 99 -7.32 -7.52 -13.30
N ASN A 100 -7.59 -6.28 -13.74
CA ASN A 100 -7.09 -5.80 -15.03
C ASN A 100 -5.56 -5.74 -15.09
N LYS A 101 -4.90 -5.38 -13.99
CA LYS A 101 -3.43 -5.43 -13.88
C LYS A 101 -2.89 -6.86 -13.98
N ALA A 102 -3.56 -7.82 -13.35
CA ALA A 102 -3.19 -9.22 -13.46
C ALA A 102 -3.29 -9.71 -14.91
N LEU A 103 -4.40 -9.41 -15.60
CA LEU A 103 -4.58 -9.73 -17.02
C LEU A 103 -3.48 -9.11 -17.88
N LYS A 104 -3.24 -7.81 -17.73
CA LYS A 104 -2.20 -7.11 -18.50
C LYS A 104 -0.80 -7.67 -18.23
N ALA A 105 -0.49 -8.04 -16.99
CA ALA A 105 0.78 -8.66 -16.65
C ALA A 105 0.94 -10.08 -17.24
N MET A 106 -0.15 -10.83 -17.40
CA MET A 106 -0.14 -12.10 -18.15
C MET A 106 0.13 -11.87 -19.64
N GLU A 107 -0.53 -10.89 -20.25
CA GLU A 107 -0.32 -10.52 -21.66
C GLU A 107 1.14 -10.07 -21.92
N ASP A 108 1.74 -9.39 -20.95
CA ASP A 108 3.12 -8.91 -20.97
C ASP A 108 4.18 -9.99 -20.63
N ASP A 109 3.78 -11.27 -20.46
CA ASP A 109 4.65 -12.38 -20.01
C ASP A 109 5.41 -12.10 -18.69
N LYS A 110 4.72 -11.46 -17.72
CA LYS A 110 5.23 -11.11 -16.39
C LYS A 110 4.45 -11.86 -15.30
N PRO A 111 4.61 -13.20 -15.18
CA PRO A 111 3.82 -14.03 -14.28
C PRO A 111 3.96 -13.62 -12.80
N ASP A 112 5.13 -13.15 -12.37
CA ASP A 112 5.36 -12.64 -11.02
C ASP A 112 4.44 -11.46 -10.66
N LYS A 113 4.34 -10.48 -11.58
CA LYS A 113 3.52 -9.27 -11.36
C LYS A 113 2.03 -9.59 -11.45
N SER A 114 1.68 -10.53 -12.32
CA SER A 114 0.32 -11.03 -12.43
C SER A 114 -0.12 -11.72 -11.14
N ALA A 115 0.71 -12.63 -10.61
CA ALA A 115 0.44 -13.34 -9.37
C ALA A 115 0.32 -12.36 -8.18
N GLY A 116 1.20 -11.35 -8.09
CA GLY A 116 1.12 -10.29 -7.08
C GLY A 116 -0.21 -9.51 -7.13
N SER A 117 -0.62 -9.09 -8.33
CA SER A 117 -1.88 -8.36 -8.53
C SER A 117 -3.10 -9.22 -8.18
N LEU A 118 -3.05 -10.52 -8.50
CA LEU A 118 -4.09 -11.49 -8.19
C LEU A 118 -4.26 -11.70 -6.68
N ARG A 119 -3.14 -11.85 -5.94
CA ARG A 119 -3.17 -11.93 -4.47
C ARG A 119 -3.74 -10.69 -3.83
N ALA A 120 -3.27 -9.51 -4.27
CA ALA A 120 -3.80 -8.24 -3.80
C ALA A 120 -5.31 -8.10 -4.04
N MET A 121 -5.82 -8.63 -5.18
CA MET A 121 -7.26 -8.67 -5.44
C MET A 121 -8.00 -9.56 -4.44
N MET A 122 -7.47 -10.76 -4.18
CA MET A 122 -8.04 -11.72 -3.23
C MET A 122 -8.08 -11.14 -1.81
N GLU A 123 -6.98 -10.53 -1.36
CA GLU A 123 -6.89 -9.82 -0.08
C GLU A 123 -7.94 -8.70 0.01
N ALA A 124 -8.12 -7.91 -1.06
CA ALA A 124 -9.15 -6.86 -1.11
C ALA A 124 -10.59 -7.40 -1.01
N GLY A 125 -10.80 -8.67 -1.38
CA GLY A 125 -12.04 -9.42 -1.18
C GLY A 125 -12.16 -10.10 0.19
N GLY A 126 -11.12 -10.01 1.04
CA GLY A 126 -11.03 -10.70 2.33
C GLY A 126 -10.89 -12.21 2.16
N LEU A 127 -10.09 -12.66 1.20
CA LEU A 127 -9.80 -14.06 0.93
C LEU A 127 -8.34 -14.37 1.24
N ASP A 128 -8.10 -15.52 1.89
CA ASP A 128 -6.76 -16.06 2.08
C ASP A 128 -6.29 -16.74 0.79
N CYS A 129 -5.12 -16.34 0.29
CA CYS A 129 -4.52 -16.87 -0.92
C CYS A 129 -3.92 -18.28 -0.75
N SER A 130 -3.73 -18.72 0.50
CA SER A 130 -3.20 -20.04 0.85
C SER A 130 -4.26 -21.13 0.74
N ASP A 131 -5.54 -20.74 0.83
CA ASP A 131 -6.69 -21.64 0.74
C ASP A 131 -7.08 -21.86 -0.73
N PRO A 132 -6.99 -23.10 -1.25
CA PRO A 132 -7.36 -23.43 -2.63
C PRO A 132 -8.83 -23.13 -2.98
N ASP A 133 -9.73 -23.16 -1.99
CA ASP A 133 -11.17 -22.91 -2.21
C ASP A 133 -11.46 -21.42 -2.42
N ASN A 134 -10.54 -20.56 -1.98
CA ASN A 134 -10.62 -19.12 -2.19
C ASN A 134 -10.10 -18.68 -3.55
N ALA A 135 -9.49 -19.59 -4.32
CA ALA A 135 -8.89 -19.24 -5.58
C ALA A 135 -9.95 -18.70 -6.57
N PRO A 136 -9.63 -17.68 -7.39
CA PRO A 136 -10.65 -17.00 -8.21
C PRO A 136 -11.36 -17.91 -9.22
N GLY A 137 -10.68 -18.98 -9.67
CA GLY A 137 -11.27 -20.05 -10.47
C GLY A 137 -12.44 -20.77 -9.77
N SER A 138 -12.32 -20.96 -8.46
CA SER A 138 -13.23 -21.74 -7.61
C SER A 138 -14.47 -20.95 -7.16
N LEU A 139 -14.47 -19.62 -7.28
CA LEU A 139 -15.56 -18.77 -6.82
C LEU A 139 -16.77 -18.79 -7.77
N SER A 140 -17.98 -18.95 -7.22
CA SER A 140 -19.23 -18.72 -7.97
C SER A 140 -19.39 -17.26 -8.38
N ALA A 141 -20.24 -16.97 -9.36
CA ALA A 141 -20.53 -15.60 -9.79
C ALA A 141 -21.09 -14.72 -8.65
N ALA A 142 -21.93 -15.29 -7.78
CA ALA A 142 -22.48 -14.59 -6.62
C ALA A 142 -21.41 -14.28 -5.56
N GLN A 143 -20.53 -15.25 -5.26
CA GLN A 143 -19.40 -15.03 -4.34
C GLN A 143 -18.44 -13.98 -4.90
N TRP A 144 -18.10 -14.08 -6.18
CA TRP A 144 -17.24 -13.11 -6.86
C TRP A 144 -17.80 -11.68 -6.76
N GLN A 145 -19.07 -11.49 -7.16
CA GLN A 145 -19.72 -10.17 -7.10
C GLN A 145 -19.74 -9.63 -5.66
N LYS A 146 -20.04 -10.47 -4.67
CA LYS A 146 -20.07 -10.07 -3.25
C LYS A 146 -18.69 -9.67 -2.73
N ARG A 147 -17.63 -10.37 -3.15
CA ARG A 147 -16.25 -10.19 -2.68
C ARG A 147 -15.58 -9.01 -3.39
N PHE A 148 -15.69 -8.93 -4.70
CA PHE A 148 -14.94 -7.99 -5.52
C PHE A 148 -15.77 -6.84 -6.09
N GLY A 149 -17.10 -6.89 -6.03
CA GLY A 149 -17.96 -5.78 -6.43
C GLY A 149 -18.06 -5.54 -7.94
N PHE A 150 -17.62 -6.49 -8.77
CA PHE A 150 -17.79 -6.48 -10.23
C PHE A 150 -18.15 -7.87 -10.74
N ALA A 151 -18.73 -7.97 -11.94
CA ALA A 151 -19.19 -9.23 -12.49
C ALA A 151 -18.02 -10.19 -12.73
N ARG A 152 -18.21 -11.47 -12.42
CA ARG A 152 -17.23 -12.51 -12.71
C ARG A 152 -16.95 -12.53 -14.22
N PRO A 153 -15.68 -12.42 -14.66
CA PRO A 153 -15.33 -12.48 -16.07
C PRO A 153 -15.80 -13.78 -16.71
N ALA A 154 -16.24 -13.70 -17.97
CA ALA A 154 -16.55 -14.88 -18.76
C ALA A 154 -15.25 -15.63 -19.11
N GLY A 155 -15.31 -16.97 -19.12
CA GLY A 155 -14.18 -17.84 -19.48
C GLY A 155 -13.70 -18.73 -18.33
N LYS A 156 -12.73 -19.59 -18.66
CA LYS A 156 -12.11 -20.50 -17.69
C LYS A 156 -11.05 -19.75 -16.91
N LEU A 157 -11.28 -19.56 -15.61
CA LEU A 157 -10.35 -18.87 -14.71
C LEU A 157 -9.33 -19.82 -14.06
N GLU A 158 -9.22 -21.08 -14.51
CA GLU A 158 -8.26 -22.07 -13.98
C GLU A 158 -6.80 -21.59 -14.04
N TRP A 159 -6.47 -20.72 -14.99
CA TRP A 159 -5.14 -20.11 -15.09
C TRP A 159 -4.75 -19.36 -13.82
N THR A 160 -5.72 -18.79 -13.07
CA THR A 160 -5.42 -18.10 -11.81
C THR A 160 -4.89 -19.07 -10.77
N ASN A 161 -5.43 -20.30 -10.74
CA ASN A 161 -5.03 -21.34 -9.80
C ASN A 161 -3.63 -21.84 -10.14
N THR A 162 -3.38 -22.12 -11.42
CA THR A 162 -2.05 -22.51 -11.91
C THR A 162 -1.01 -21.44 -11.62
N LEU A 163 -1.33 -20.17 -11.89
CA LEU A 163 -0.41 -19.06 -11.68
C LEU A 163 -0.05 -18.90 -10.19
N LEU A 164 -1.05 -18.85 -9.30
CA LEU A 164 -0.83 -18.69 -7.86
C LEU A 164 -0.02 -19.84 -7.25
N ARG A 165 -0.17 -21.07 -7.78
CA ARG A 165 0.64 -22.24 -7.39
C ARG A 165 2.07 -22.17 -7.94
N SER A 166 2.24 -21.73 -9.18
CA SER A 166 3.55 -21.68 -9.85
C SER A 166 4.47 -20.58 -9.32
N VAL A 167 3.90 -19.48 -8.81
CA VAL A 167 4.64 -18.34 -8.30
C VAL A 167 4.29 -18.15 -6.82
N PRO A 168 4.88 -18.88 -5.86
CA PRO A 168 4.58 -18.71 -4.44
C PRO A 168 4.88 -17.27 -3.96
N PRO A 169 4.25 -16.80 -2.86
CA PRO A 169 4.53 -15.48 -2.29
C PRO A 169 6.02 -15.32 -1.94
N LYS A 170 6.60 -14.15 -2.25
CA LYS A 170 8.05 -13.90 -2.16
C LYS A 170 8.59 -13.60 -0.75
N THR A 171 7.79 -13.66 0.32
CA THR A 171 8.30 -13.42 1.69
C THR A 171 7.76 -14.39 2.73
N THR A 172 8.71 -14.79 3.59
CA THR A 172 8.64 -15.66 4.76
C THR A 172 7.93 -14.98 5.93
N SER A 173 6.70 -15.37 6.21
CA SER A 173 6.16 -15.63 7.56
C SER A 173 4.76 -16.21 7.40
N PRO A 174 4.38 -17.23 8.20
CA PRO A 174 3.03 -17.77 8.14
C PRO A 174 2.02 -16.65 8.45
N PRO A 175 0.85 -16.62 7.77
CA PRO A 175 -0.22 -15.72 8.13
C PRO A 175 -0.61 -16.00 9.58
N SER A 176 -0.38 -15.04 10.47
CA SER A 176 -0.79 -15.18 11.86
C SER A 176 -2.32 -15.12 11.91
N PRO A 177 -3.02 -16.12 12.48
CA PRO A 177 -4.50 -16.21 12.44
C PRO A 177 -5.25 -15.10 13.20
N ALA A 178 -4.53 -14.14 13.78
CA ALA A 178 -5.05 -13.07 14.63
C ALA A 178 -4.63 -11.67 14.15
N ALA A 179 -4.16 -11.51 12.92
CA ALA A 179 -3.83 -10.19 12.39
C ALA A 179 -5.13 -9.39 12.17
N GLY A 180 -5.39 -8.41 13.05
CA GLY A 180 -6.45 -7.42 12.85
C GLY A 180 -6.26 -6.65 11.53
N ASP A 181 -7.26 -5.85 11.14
CA ASP A 181 -7.16 -5.04 9.91
C ASP A 181 -5.85 -4.22 9.94
N PRO A 182 -4.91 -4.45 9.01
CA PRO A 182 -3.63 -3.74 8.94
C PRO A 182 -3.77 -2.21 8.95
N ALA A 183 -4.89 -1.71 8.40
CA ALA A 183 -5.18 -0.29 8.41
C ALA A 183 -5.56 0.23 9.80
N GLU A 184 -6.29 -0.56 10.60
CA GLU A 184 -6.64 -0.22 11.98
C GLU A 184 -5.42 -0.31 12.91
N GLU A 185 -4.52 -1.26 12.68
CA GLU A 185 -3.27 -1.34 13.42
C GLU A 185 -2.39 -0.12 13.15
N LEU A 186 -2.22 0.28 11.88
CA LEU A 186 -1.47 1.49 11.56
C LEU A 186 -2.09 2.73 12.22
N ILE A 187 -3.42 2.88 12.19
CA ILE A 187 -4.09 3.98 12.90
C ILE A 187 -3.72 3.95 14.38
N THR A 188 -3.87 2.80 15.04
CA THR A 188 -3.55 2.63 16.47
C THR A 188 -2.10 3.04 16.79
N VAL A 189 -1.15 2.62 15.94
CA VAL A 189 0.26 3.00 16.08
C VAL A 189 0.46 4.50 15.93
N LEU A 190 -0.18 5.13 14.95
CA LEU A 190 -0.06 6.57 14.72
C LEU A 190 -0.75 7.40 15.81
N GLU A 191 -1.82 6.88 16.42
CA GLU A 191 -2.49 7.51 17.56
C GLU A 191 -1.68 7.43 18.86
N ALA A 192 -0.98 6.32 19.09
CA ALA A 192 -0.02 6.19 20.18
C ALA A 192 1.20 7.12 20.00
N GLY A 193 1.46 7.54 18.77
CA GLY A 193 2.61 8.36 18.38
C GLY A 193 3.81 7.53 17.97
N ILE A 194 4.69 8.14 17.18
CA ILE A 194 5.95 7.55 16.72
C ILE A 194 7.13 8.45 17.12
N PRO A 195 8.36 7.91 17.25
CA PRO A 195 9.53 8.71 17.55
C PRO A 195 9.69 9.89 16.58
N GLN A 196 10.08 11.07 17.08
CA GLN A 196 10.13 12.32 16.30
C GLN A 196 11.04 12.27 15.06
N LYS A 197 12.04 11.38 15.07
CA LYS A 197 12.97 11.19 13.94
C LYS A 197 12.48 10.17 12.93
N ASN A 198 11.38 9.45 13.20
CA ASN A 198 10.81 8.47 12.31
C ASN A 198 9.72 9.11 11.45
N PHE A 199 9.77 8.85 10.15
CA PHE A 199 8.82 9.33 9.17
C PHE A 199 8.26 8.16 8.37
N LEU A 200 6.96 8.20 8.08
CA LEU A 200 6.29 7.24 7.20
C LEU A 200 5.87 7.94 5.90
N VAL A 201 6.28 7.40 4.77
CA VAL A 201 5.90 7.88 3.43
C VAL A 201 5.21 6.74 2.70
N LEU A 202 3.92 6.89 2.43
CA LEU A 202 3.10 5.90 1.74
C LEU A 202 2.83 6.34 0.30
N LEU A 203 3.11 5.47 -0.67
CA LEU A 203 2.74 5.68 -2.07
C LEU A 203 1.64 4.70 -2.43
N ALA A 204 0.53 5.20 -2.97
CA ALA A 204 -0.57 4.38 -3.47
C ALA A 204 -0.96 4.83 -4.89
N GLU A 205 -1.44 3.92 -5.73
CA GLU A 205 -1.97 4.33 -7.05
C GLU A 205 -3.42 4.83 -6.94
N ASP A 206 -4.20 4.23 -6.04
CA ASP A 206 -5.59 4.60 -5.77
C ASP A 206 -5.89 4.42 -4.28
N VAL A 207 -6.81 5.24 -3.77
CA VAL A 207 -7.21 5.24 -2.36
C VAL A 207 -8.73 5.26 -2.25
N ASP A 208 -9.31 4.34 -1.48
CA ASP A 208 -10.73 4.42 -1.16
C ASP A 208 -10.99 5.53 -0.13
N LYS A 209 -11.37 6.72 -0.62
CA LYS A 209 -11.64 7.92 0.18
C LYS A 209 -12.72 7.74 1.27
N ARG A 210 -13.47 6.63 1.25
CA ARG A 210 -14.50 6.31 2.25
C ARG A 210 -13.94 5.56 3.46
N LYS A 211 -12.77 4.91 3.34
CA LYS A 211 -12.16 4.14 4.44
C LYS A 211 -11.77 5.05 5.61
N LYS A 212 -11.86 4.51 6.83
CA LYS A 212 -11.46 5.21 8.05
C LYS A 212 -10.01 5.68 8.01
N ILE A 213 -9.08 4.85 7.52
CA ILE A 213 -7.68 5.22 7.35
C ILE A 213 -7.47 6.43 6.43
N PHE A 214 -8.22 6.55 5.32
CA PHE A 214 -8.09 7.73 4.47
C PHE A 214 -8.56 9.00 5.18
N LYS A 215 -9.70 8.93 5.87
CA LYS A 215 -10.21 10.06 6.67
C LYS A 215 -9.22 10.47 7.75
N PHE A 216 -8.68 9.50 8.48
CA PHE A 216 -7.64 9.70 9.49
C PHE A 216 -6.43 10.45 8.94
N PHE A 217 -5.89 10.00 7.79
CA PHE A 217 -4.77 10.67 7.13
C PHE A 217 -5.12 12.09 6.68
N LYS A 218 -6.29 12.29 6.07
CA LYS A 218 -6.74 13.61 5.63
C LYS A 218 -6.86 14.60 6.80
N ASP A 219 -7.32 14.12 7.95
CA ASP A 219 -7.59 14.98 9.10
C ASP A 219 -6.28 15.33 9.84
N ARG A 220 -5.37 14.36 10.02
CA ARG A 220 -4.20 14.47 10.91
C ARG A 220 -2.83 14.53 10.23
N HIS A 221 -2.74 14.21 8.94
CA HIS A 221 -1.47 14.09 8.22
C HIS A 221 -1.48 14.79 6.86
N ARG A 222 -0.33 14.86 6.20
CA ARG A 222 -0.20 15.49 4.88
C ARG A 222 -0.52 14.49 3.79
N VAL A 223 -1.54 14.81 2.99
CA VAL A 223 -2.03 13.98 1.88
C VAL A 223 -1.82 14.72 0.56
N VAL A 224 -1.30 14.04 -0.45
CA VAL A 224 -1.01 14.59 -1.78
C VAL A 224 -1.68 13.74 -2.87
N ASP A 225 -2.52 14.37 -3.68
CA ASP A 225 -3.26 13.79 -4.83
C ASP A 225 -2.54 14.18 -6.14
N LEU A 226 -1.91 13.24 -6.84
CA LEU A 226 -0.92 13.46 -7.92
C LEU A 226 -1.32 12.89 -9.28
#